data_AF-A0A2N0Q9V5-F1
#
_entry.id   AF-A0A2N0Q9V5-F1
#
_cell.length_a   1.000
_cell.length_b   1.000
_cell.length_c   1.000
_cell.angle_alpha   90.00
_cell.angle_beta   90.00
_cell.angle_gamma   90.00
#
_symmetry.space_group_name_H-M   'P 1'
#
loop_
_entity.id
_entity.type
_entity.pdbx_description
1 polymer ?
#
loop_
_entity_poly.entity_id
_entity_poly.type
_entity_poly.pdbx_seq_one_letter_code
_entity_poly.pdbx_strand_id
1 'polypeptide(L)'
;MRNTYILLYWCYQLIRWCLKSVISSHIVNALIATGCSGMVIGTLVYGTSYCIIRNKNNNNNNNNEALKFVEDVLHDAALETLMSFIGKVVAPKIIRYKTSKGIAKIITANNIMTTLFKSKKNHNKPSIRGKSLENDLRTLLNDERSYNISLKCSDGVTLRACKNILATRSDVFNNLIFNKSKVEIKNIIFTKINSTVMKVILEFLYTSNIKKVDLTVKDFIEMYYAANCFKLNELQKDIIEFTKKILNDGDKDLGKQLLSQYVEIFTIKSYNGMSKLLIDFVAKFNLNPLKDDSLSLLALKYLLSKTLDVKVPFATTEFELFKYTLIKIKRIIIKDYYLPNQDSAFIMDYEPNIVKDIQKQLKPLLPYFDLHRMDFMCIMKYVEPLNVFPYERLLDAYRCKIDENISAQEIINNSRLIRGVPIFRWQAYHERFIELNYGFHVSKDGFTVEVSNINDNSIKSMITDMIIKGKGIYEWDIVIEKLHKTVWIGLCDYDKTLEENVIIYIQKYHGWLLCSDGYVYHKKDRKWYDAKLKEGDIITIHLDMTEKSFAFSINGKKYPIVSEWKITSKIIPVVSLRQGSRLRIQPHLNELS
;
A
#
# COMPACT_ATOMS: atom_id res chain seq x y z
N MET A 1 14.61 -34.25 24.65
CA MET A 1 14.30 -32.95 24.01
C MET A 1 13.34 -32.05 24.80
N ARG A 2 12.33 -32.55 25.55
CA ARG A 2 11.38 -31.69 26.30
C ARG A 2 11.99 -30.89 27.48
N ASN A 3 12.98 -31.42 28.18
CA ASN A 3 13.58 -30.75 29.34
C ASN A 3 14.56 -29.62 28.98
N THR A 4 15.16 -29.64 27.78
CA THR A 4 16.12 -28.61 27.35
C THR A 4 15.43 -27.28 27.03
N TYR A 5 14.24 -27.29 26.42
CA TYR A 5 13.49 -26.06 26.11
C TYR A 5 12.92 -25.38 27.36
N ILE A 6 12.52 -26.14 28.38
CA ILE A 6 12.08 -25.60 29.66
C ILE A 6 13.27 -24.93 30.37
N LEU A 7 14.44 -25.57 30.41
CA LEU A 7 15.64 -24.99 31.00
C LEU A 7 16.07 -23.70 30.28
N LEU A 8 15.99 -23.68 28.94
CA LEU A 8 16.26 -22.49 28.11
C LEU A 8 15.27 -21.36 28.34
N TYR A 9 13.99 -21.66 28.51
CA TYR A 9 12.96 -20.68 28.86
C TYR A 9 13.16 -20.10 30.26
N TRP A 10 13.55 -20.93 31.24
CA TRP A 10 13.89 -20.47 32.58
C TRP A 10 15.17 -19.62 32.60
N CYS A 11 16.20 -19.99 31.85
CA CYS A 11 17.39 -19.16 31.66
C CYS A 11 17.06 -17.82 30.99
N TYR A 12 16.19 -17.81 29.98
CA TYR A 12 15.70 -16.59 29.33
C TYR A 12 14.96 -15.67 30.31
N GLN A 13 14.05 -16.22 31.12
CA GLN A 13 13.32 -15.42 32.11
C GLN A 13 14.23 -14.92 33.24
N LEU A 14 15.23 -15.70 33.67
CA LEU A 14 16.22 -15.29 34.66
C LEU A 14 17.11 -14.15 34.15
N ILE A 15 17.61 -14.27 32.91
CA ILE A 15 18.43 -13.23 32.25
C ILE A 15 17.61 -11.95 32.05
N ARG A 16 16.35 -12.08 31.61
CA ARG A 16 15.41 -10.97 31.46
C ARG A 16 15.09 -10.29 32.80
N TRP A 17 14.99 -11.05 33.89
CA TRP A 17 14.76 -10.53 35.24
C TRP A 17 16.00 -9.83 35.80
N CYS A 18 17.19 -10.39 35.62
CA CYS A 18 18.46 -9.74 35.98
C CYS A 18 18.68 -8.43 35.21
N LEU A 19 18.39 -8.40 33.90
CA LEU A 19 18.47 -7.18 33.08
C LEU A 19 17.46 -6.11 33.53
N LYS A 20 16.23 -6.51 33.93
CA LYS A 20 15.23 -5.59 34.50
C LYS A 20 15.62 -5.07 35.89
N SER A 21 16.25 -5.91 36.71
CA SER A 21 16.70 -5.57 38.08
C SER A 21 17.86 -4.58 38.07
N VAL A 22 18.82 -4.72 37.14
CA VAL A 22 19.95 -3.79 36.96
C VAL A 22 19.47 -2.38 36.54
N ILE A 23 18.27 -2.27 35.95
CA ILE A 23 17.64 -1.00 35.58
C ILE A 23 16.95 -0.31 36.77
N SER A 24 16.77 -0.98 37.92
CA SER A 24 15.92 -0.52 39.02
C SER A 24 16.64 -0.06 40.31
N SER A 25 17.98 -0.04 40.38
CA SER A 25 18.68 0.31 41.63
C SER A 25 19.91 1.20 41.40
N HIS A 26 19.85 2.42 41.95
CA HIS A 26 20.89 3.40 42.35
C HIS A 26 22.21 3.60 41.57
N ILE A 27 22.46 2.92 40.45
CA ILE A 27 23.71 3.02 39.68
C ILE A 27 23.60 4.02 38.51
N VAL A 28 22.39 4.51 38.22
CA VAL A 28 22.13 5.42 37.09
C VAL A 28 22.75 6.81 37.29
N ASN A 29 22.92 7.28 38.53
CA ASN A 29 23.48 8.61 38.78
C ASN A 29 25.02 8.64 38.81
N ALA A 30 25.70 7.50 38.98
CA ALA A 30 27.16 7.43 38.91
C ALA A 30 27.67 7.19 37.48
N LEU A 31 26.86 6.57 36.60
CA LEU A 31 27.29 6.21 35.24
C LEU A 31 27.13 7.31 34.19
N ILE A 32 26.43 8.41 34.50
CA ILE A 32 26.27 9.56 33.59
C ILE A 32 27.57 10.39 33.48
N ALA A 33 28.55 10.17 34.36
CA ALA A 33 29.80 10.96 34.38
C ALA A 33 30.94 10.38 33.51
N THR A 34 30.87 9.15 33.00
CA THR A 34 31.98 8.57 32.21
C THR A 34 31.45 7.86 30.96
N GLY A 35 31.31 8.62 29.87
CA GLY A 35 30.68 8.22 28.60
C GLY A 35 31.33 7.09 27.79
N CYS A 36 32.18 6.24 28.36
CA CYS A 36 32.84 5.13 27.67
C CYS A 36 32.59 3.73 28.27
N SER A 37 31.86 3.62 29.38
CA SER A 37 31.82 2.37 30.16
C SER A 37 30.69 1.39 29.76
N GLY A 38 29.62 1.86 29.12
CA GLY A 38 28.45 1.03 28.76
C GLY A 38 28.72 0.00 27.65
N MET A 39 29.56 0.34 26.66
CA MET A 39 29.99 -0.59 25.61
C MET A 39 30.87 -1.73 26.15
N VAL A 40 31.73 -1.42 27.13
CA VAL A 40 32.64 -2.39 27.74
C VAL A 40 31.87 -3.44 28.54
N ILE A 41 30.85 -3.02 29.31
CA ILE A 41 30.02 -3.93 30.10
C ILE A 41 29.15 -4.83 29.20
N GLY A 42 28.56 -4.29 28.13
CA GLY A 42 27.79 -5.10 27.16
C GLY A 42 28.66 -6.17 26.46
N THR A 43 29.90 -5.82 26.13
CA THR A 43 30.87 -6.74 25.53
C THR A 43 31.37 -7.79 26.53
N LEU A 44 31.54 -7.42 27.81
CA LEU A 44 31.91 -8.34 28.90
C LEU A 44 30.80 -9.34 29.23
N VAL A 45 29.54 -8.90 29.27
CA VAL A 45 28.38 -9.78 29.50
C VAL A 45 28.16 -10.72 28.31
N TYR A 46 28.33 -10.22 27.08
CA TYR A 46 28.28 -11.06 25.87
C TYR A 46 29.43 -12.08 25.85
N GLY A 47 30.67 -11.64 26.11
CA GLY A 47 31.86 -12.50 26.12
C GLY A 47 31.83 -13.57 27.21
N THR A 48 31.40 -13.23 28.44
CA THR A 48 31.29 -14.20 29.53
C THR A 48 30.15 -15.21 29.31
N SER A 49 29.02 -14.78 28.77
CA SER A 49 27.90 -15.67 28.40
C SER A 49 28.29 -16.62 27.26
N TYR A 50 28.99 -16.10 26.24
CA TYR A 50 29.50 -16.87 25.10
C TYR A 50 30.50 -17.95 25.55
N CYS A 51 31.44 -17.61 26.43
CA CYS A 51 32.42 -18.56 26.97
C CYS A 51 31.76 -19.67 27.82
N ILE A 52 30.76 -19.35 28.64
CA ILE A 52 30.06 -20.33 29.49
C ILE A 52 29.25 -21.33 28.64
N ILE A 53 28.61 -20.87 27.57
CA ILE A 53 27.79 -21.72 26.68
C ILE A 53 28.68 -22.62 25.81
N ARG A 54 29.80 -22.08 25.28
CA ARG A 54 30.76 -22.85 24.49
C ARG A 54 31.45 -23.95 25.31
N ASN A 55 31.79 -23.68 26.57
CA ASN A 55 32.43 -24.68 27.45
C ASN A 55 31.48 -25.82 27.85
N LYS A 56 30.16 -25.59 27.87
CA LYS A 56 29.15 -26.63 28.17
C LYS A 56 28.82 -27.54 26.97
N ASN A 57 29.03 -27.07 25.74
CA ASN A 57 28.66 -27.81 24.51
C ASN A 57 29.80 -28.60 23.85
N ASN A 58 31.03 -28.49 24.33
CA ASN A 58 32.15 -29.31 23.85
C ASN A 58 32.01 -30.83 24.11
N ASN A 59 30.95 -31.27 24.82
CA ASN A 59 30.71 -32.67 25.14
C ASN A 59 29.61 -33.36 24.30
N ASN A 60 29.02 -32.74 23.28
CA ASN A 60 28.08 -33.45 22.38
C ASN A 60 27.95 -32.80 20.99
N ASN A 61 28.31 -33.56 19.94
CA ASN A 61 28.42 -33.12 18.54
C ASN A 61 27.09 -32.85 17.80
N ASN A 62 25.92 -32.86 18.46
CA ASN A 62 24.60 -32.72 17.78
C ASN A 62 23.87 -31.38 18.02
N ASN A 63 24.51 -30.36 18.60
CA ASN A 63 23.82 -29.14 19.06
C ASN A 63 24.14 -27.84 18.29
N ASN A 64 24.47 -27.91 17.00
CA ASN A 64 24.76 -26.69 16.21
C ASN A 64 23.55 -25.76 16.00
N GLU A 65 22.33 -26.28 15.91
CA GLU A 65 21.12 -25.44 15.76
C GLU A 65 20.68 -24.79 17.08
N ALA A 66 20.84 -25.48 18.21
CA ALA A 66 20.55 -24.92 19.54
C ALA A 66 21.57 -23.84 19.92
N LEU A 67 22.84 -23.99 19.51
CA LEU A 67 23.87 -22.96 19.70
C LEU A 67 23.53 -21.72 18.87
N LYS A 68 23.13 -21.91 17.61
CA LYS A 68 22.73 -20.83 16.69
C LYS A 68 21.48 -20.09 17.16
N PHE A 69 20.49 -20.82 17.67
CA PHE A 69 19.29 -20.24 18.30
C PHE A 69 19.62 -19.39 19.53
N VAL A 70 20.56 -19.86 20.38
CA VAL A 70 21.01 -19.09 21.55
C VAL A 70 21.85 -17.87 21.13
N GLU A 71 22.66 -17.99 20.08
CA GLU A 71 23.39 -16.87 19.47
C GLU A 71 22.42 -15.82 18.92
N ASP A 72 21.37 -16.23 18.20
CA ASP A 72 20.36 -15.32 17.64
C ASP A 72 19.54 -14.63 18.75
N VAL A 73 19.16 -15.36 19.81
CA VAL A 73 18.42 -14.80 20.96
C VAL A 73 19.27 -13.83 21.77
N LEU A 74 20.57 -14.13 21.97
CA LEU A 74 21.50 -13.21 22.63
C LEU A 74 21.79 -11.99 21.76
N HIS A 75 21.87 -12.16 20.43
CA HIS A 75 22.03 -11.07 19.47
C HIS A 75 20.80 -10.16 19.49
N ASP A 76 19.59 -10.70 19.49
CA ASP A 76 18.34 -9.91 19.52
C ASP A 76 18.13 -9.21 20.87
N ALA A 77 18.40 -9.87 22.00
CA ALA A 77 18.30 -9.24 23.31
C ALA A 77 19.35 -8.13 23.48
N ALA A 78 20.57 -8.35 22.98
CA ALA A 78 21.60 -7.31 22.90
C ALA A 78 21.15 -6.17 21.98
N LEU A 79 20.54 -6.45 20.83
CA LEU A 79 20.02 -5.44 19.91
C LEU A 79 18.89 -4.62 20.53
N GLU A 80 17.92 -5.25 21.21
CA GLU A 80 16.84 -4.54 21.90
C GLU A 80 17.37 -3.66 23.04
N THR A 81 18.34 -4.16 23.81
CA THR A 81 18.95 -3.41 24.90
C THR A 81 19.80 -2.24 24.35
N LEU A 82 20.54 -2.49 23.26
CA LEU A 82 21.28 -1.47 22.52
C LEU A 82 20.34 -0.45 21.89
N MET A 83 19.20 -0.86 21.33
CA MET A 83 18.19 0.01 20.72
C MET A 83 17.39 0.81 21.77
N SER A 84 17.19 0.26 22.97
CA SER A 84 16.63 0.96 24.12
C SER A 84 17.60 2.02 24.67
N PHE A 85 18.90 1.70 24.72
CA PHE A 85 19.96 2.64 25.11
C PHE A 85 20.22 3.72 24.04
N ILE A 86 20.30 3.32 22.76
CA ILE A 86 20.42 4.21 21.59
C ILE A 86 19.16 5.07 21.44
N GLY A 87 17.98 4.54 21.76
CA GLY A 87 16.72 5.29 21.78
C GLY A 87 16.71 6.43 22.80
N LYS A 88 17.45 6.29 23.91
CA LYS A 88 17.62 7.34 24.93
C LYS A 88 18.77 8.31 24.65
N VAL A 89 19.79 7.91 23.89
CA VAL A 89 21.02 8.71 23.69
C VAL A 89 21.16 9.30 22.27
N VAL A 90 20.45 8.77 21.26
CA VAL A 90 20.76 9.06 19.85
C VAL A 90 19.52 9.39 19.02
N ALA A 91 18.83 10.47 19.40
CA ALA A 91 17.87 11.14 18.51
C ALA A 91 18.46 11.60 17.15
N PRO A 92 19.76 11.95 16.99
CA PRO A 92 20.25 12.47 15.71
C PRO A 92 20.65 11.44 14.63
N LYS A 93 21.03 10.18 14.96
CA LYS A 93 21.53 9.21 13.95
C LYS A 93 20.43 8.37 13.28
N ILE A 94 19.28 8.14 13.92
CA ILE A 94 18.11 7.46 13.32
C ILE A 94 17.55 8.28 12.14
N ILE A 95 17.69 9.61 12.21
CA ILE A 95 17.35 10.54 11.12
C ILE A 95 18.11 10.16 9.84
N ARG A 96 19.41 9.82 9.92
CA ARG A 96 20.24 9.43 8.76
C ARG A 96 19.84 8.08 8.14
N TYR A 97 19.42 7.09 8.92
CA TYR A 97 19.05 5.77 8.40
C TYR A 97 17.66 5.76 7.72
N LYS A 98 16.69 6.53 8.24
CA LYS A 98 15.39 6.67 7.57
C LYS A 98 15.46 7.62 6.36
N THR A 99 16.23 8.71 6.45
CA THR A 99 16.50 9.53 5.25
C THR A 99 17.23 8.74 4.18
N SER A 100 18.18 7.86 4.50
CA SER A 100 18.83 7.02 3.48
C SER A 100 17.86 6.04 2.81
N LYS A 101 16.90 5.46 3.56
CA LYS A 101 15.84 4.61 2.97
C LYS A 101 14.86 5.41 2.10
N GLY A 102 14.46 6.60 2.53
CA GLY A 102 13.65 7.52 1.73
C GLY A 102 14.37 7.96 0.46
N ILE A 103 15.65 8.33 0.56
CA ILE A 103 16.51 8.69 -0.58
C ILE A 103 16.68 7.49 -1.53
N ALA A 104 16.89 6.27 -1.01
CA ALA A 104 17.00 5.07 -1.83
C ALA A 104 15.69 4.79 -2.61
N LYS A 105 14.53 5.02 -2.00
CA LYS A 105 13.24 4.93 -2.69
C LYS A 105 13.08 5.98 -3.79
N ILE A 106 13.46 7.23 -3.53
CA ILE A 106 13.43 8.32 -4.52
C ILE A 106 14.36 7.99 -5.70
N ILE A 107 15.58 7.52 -5.42
CA ILE A 107 16.53 7.08 -6.44
C ILE A 107 15.96 5.91 -7.25
N THR A 108 15.32 4.94 -6.58
CA THR A 108 14.70 3.80 -7.26
C THR A 108 13.53 4.22 -8.14
N ALA A 109 12.65 5.11 -7.66
CA ALA A 109 11.53 5.65 -8.43
C ALA A 109 12.01 6.42 -9.66
N ASN A 110 13.00 7.30 -9.51
CA ASN A 110 13.60 8.03 -10.62
C ASN A 110 14.24 7.06 -11.63
N ASN A 111 15.01 6.08 -11.16
CA ASN A 111 15.59 5.03 -12.02
C ASN A 111 14.52 4.29 -12.81
N ILE A 112 13.36 3.97 -12.22
CA ILE A 112 12.24 3.34 -12.90
C ILE A 112 11.69 4.25 -14.00
N MET A 113 11.49 5.55 -13.75
CA MET A 113 10.98 6.49 -14.75
C MET A 113 11.89 6.58 -15.98
N THR A 114 13.21 6.42 -15.81
CA THR A 114 14.18 6.42 -16.92
C THR A 114 14.01 5.22 -17.87
N THR A 115 13.31 4.16 -17.47
CA THR A 115 13.23 2.91 -18.24
C THR A 115 12.12 2.86 -19.28
N LEU A 116 11.23 3.86 -19.32
CA LEU A 116 10.18 3.99 -20.35
C LEU A 116 10.76 3.94 -21.76
N PHE A 117 11.96 4.47 -21.95
CA PHE A 117 12.55 4.73 -23.26
C PHE A 117 13.78 3.85 -23.50
N LYS A 118 13.58 2.52 -23.58
CA LYS A 118 14.64 1.60 -24.02
C LYS A 118 14.76 1.61 -25.54
N SER A 119 15.80 2.26 -26.06
CA SER A 119 16.27 1.98 -27.43
C SER A 119 17.19 0.74 -27.46
N LYS A 120 17.17 -0.01 -28.57
CA LYS A 120 18.26 -0.95 -28.90
C LYS A 120 19.56 -0.13 -28.92
N LYS A 121 20.63 -0.65 -28.28
CA LYS A 121 21.97 -0.06 -28.34
C LYS A 121 22.35 0.19 -29.81
N ASN A 122 22.27 1.43 -30.27
CA ASN A 122 22.99 1.88 -31.45
C ASN A 122 24.20 2.65 -30.95
N HIS A 123 25.37 2.03 -31.13
CA HIS A 123 26.64 2.70 -30.97
C HIS A 123 26.65 3.98 -31.82
N ASN A 124 27.20 5.07 -31.27
CA ASN A 124 27.43 6.36 -31.92
C ASN A 124 28.37 6.24 -33.14
N LYS A 125 27.98 5.48 -34.17
CA LYS A 125 28.53 5.63 -35.51
C LYS A 125 27.77 6.77 -36.19
N PRO A 126 28.44 7.69 -36.90
CA PRO A 126 27.76 8.66 -37.73
C PRO A 126 26.85 7.90 -38.70
N SER A 127 25.54 8.11 -38.55
CA SER A 127 24.53 7.57 -39.46
C SER A 127 24.79 8.15 -40.83
N ILE A 128 24.95 7.30 -41.84
CA ILE A 128 24.98 7.75 -43.23
C ILE A 128 23.60 8.36 -43.52
N ARG A 129 23.59 9.63 -43.96
CA ARG A 129 22.36 10.35 -44.31
C ARG A 129 21.52 9.55 -45.29
N GLY A 130 20.20 9.57 -45.13
CA GLY A 130 19.26 8.86 -45.99
C GLY A 130 19.04 7.39 -45.62
N LYS A 131 19.76 6.84 -44.63
CA LYS A 131 19.53 5.45 -44.16
C LYS A 131 18.41 5.32 -43.14
N SER A 132 18.15 6.34 -42.34
CA SER A 132 17.13 6.30 -41.30
C SER A 132 16.53 7.69 -41.12
N LEU A 133 15.29 7.86 -41.59
CA LEU A 133 14.55 9.11 -41.44
C LEU A 133 14.50 9.55 -39.97
N GLU A 134 14.29 8.61 -39.05
CA GLU A 134 14.29 8.87 -37.61
C GLU A 134 15.61 9.49 -37.13
N ASN A 135 16.74 8.91 -37.50
CA ASN A 135 18.05 9.44 -37.11
C ASN A 135 18.37 10.75 -37.81
N ASP A 136 18.03 10.88 -39.09
CA ASP A 136 18.24 12.10 -39.85
C ASP A 136 17.45 13.26 -39.23
N LEU A 137 16.17 13.07 -38.90
CA LEU A 137 15.36 14.06 -38.19
C LEU A 137 15.91 14.34 -36.79
N ARG A 138 16.36 13.31 -36.05
CA ARG A 138 16.98 13.51 -34.74
C ARG A 138 18.21 14.42 -34.80
N THR A 139 19.03 14.34 -35.86
CA THR A 139 20.20 15.22 -36.00
C THR A 139 19.82 16.70 -36.10
N LEU A 140 18.63 17.02 -36.62
CA LEU A 140 18.15 18.41 -36.71
C LEU A 140 17.90 19.06 -35.35
N LEU A 141 17.69 18.28 -34.27
CA LEU A 141 17.53 18.81 -32.91
C LEU A 141 18.81 19.48 -32.38
N ASN A 142 19.96 19.23 -33.02
CA ASN A 142 21.25 19.80 -32.67
C ASN A 142 21.87 20.62 -33.82
N ASP A 143 21.15 20.81 -34.94
CA ASP A 143 21.65 21.58 -36.10
C ASP A 143 21.14 23.02 -36.04
N GLU A 144 22.01 23.94 -35.62
CA GLU A 144 21.69 25.35 -35.44
C GLU A 144 21.15 26.03 -36.71
N ARG A 145 21.51 25.52 -37.89
CA ARG A 145 21.04 26.06 -39.18
C ARG A 145 19.56 25.80 -39.41
N SER A 146 18.99 24.80 -38.73
CA SER A 146 17.59 24.41 -38.88
C SER A 146 16.63 25.17 -37.94
N TYR A 147 17.19 25.94 -37.00
CA TYR A 147 16.42 26.63 -35.97
C TYR A 147 15.79 27.91 -36.50
N ASN A 148 14.47 28.02 -36.36
CA ASN A 148 13.71 29.21 -36.77
C ASN A 148 12.63 29.61 -35.76
N ILE A 149 12.58 28.95 -34.60
CA ILE A 149 11.75 29.33 -33.46
C ILE A 149 12.48 29.05 -32.14
N SER A 150 12.27 29.91 -31.15
CA SER A 150 12.79 29.75 -29.79
C SER A 150 11.66 29.46 -28.81
N LEU A 151 11.88 28.52 -27.91
CA LEU A 151 10.94 28.03 -26.90
C LEU A 151 11.55 28.29 -25.51
N LYS A 152 11.07 29.32 -24.81
CA LYS A 152 11.50 29.62 -23.44
C LYS A 152 10.71 28.78 -22.46
N CYS A 153 11.38 27.91 -21.72
CA CYS A 153 10.80 26.98 -20.76
C CYS A 153 10.62 27.61 -19.36
N SER A 154 9.93 26.91 -18.47
CA SER A 154 9.58 27.42 -17.13
C SER A 154 10.78 27.58 -16.19
N ASP A 155 11.86 26.86 -16.46
CA ASP A 155 13.15 26.95 -15.78
C ASP A 155 14.05 28.07 -16.37
N GLY A 156 13.51 28.88 -17.29
CA GLY A 156 14.21 30.00 -17.92
C GLY A 156 15.10 29.60 -19.11
N VAL A 157 15.33 28.29 -19.32
CA VAL A 157 16.14 27.78 -20.42
C VAL A 157 15.39 27.96 -21.74
N THR A 158 16.08 28.46 -22.76
CA THR A 158 15.52 28.64 -24.10
C THR A 158 16.06 27.56 -25.02
N LEU A 159 15.15 26.76 -25.59
CA LEU A 159 15.45 25.76 -26.61
C LEU A 159 15.14 26.33 -27.98
N ARG A 160 15.82 25.84 -29.02
CA ARG A 160 15.56 26.23 -30.41
C ARG A 160 15.12 25.02 -31.21
N ALA A 161 14.24 25.25 -32.19
CA ALA A 161 13.63 24.18 -32.98
C ALA A 161 13.23 24.66 -34.39
N CYS A 162 12.75 23.72 -35.20
CA CYS A 162 12.21 23.94 -36.54
C CYS A 162 10.67 24.04 -36.49
N LYS A 163 10.14 25.24 -36.68
CA LYS A 163 8.73 25.61 -36.68
C LYS A 163 7.87 24.74 -37.58
N ASN A 164 8.39 24.35 -38.75
CA ASN A 164 7.66 23.54 -39.72
C ASN A 164 7.44 22.12 -39.19
N ILE A 165 8.44 21.53 -38.52
CA ILE A 165 8.28 20.21 -37.90
C ILE A 165 7.26 20.31 -36.76
N LEU A 166 7.40 21.31 -35.88
CA LEU A 166 6.47 21.48 -34.76
C LEU A 166 5.02 21.64 -35.22
N ALA A 167 4.78 22.53 -36.18
CA ALA A 167 3.45 22.79 -36.73
C ALA A 167 2.86 21.57 -37.45
N THR A 168 3.66 20.84 -38.22
CA THR A 168 3.19 19.63 -38.92
C THR A 168 2.80 18.52 -37.96
N ARG A 169 3.44 18.48 -36.78
CA ARG A 169 3.34 17.36 -35.84
C ARG A 169 2.42 17.64 -34.65
N SER A 170 1.88 18.85 -34.54
CA SER A 170 0.94 19.25 -33.49
C SER A 170 0.08 20.42 -33.95
N ASP A 171 -1.24 20.23 -33.96
CA ASP A 171 -2.20 21.29 -34.26
C ASP A 171 -2.06 22.49 -33.31
N VAL A 172 -1.64 22.23 -32.08
CA VAL A 172 -1.41 23.29 -31.09
C VAL A 172 -0.23 24.15 -31.52
N PHE A 173 0.90 23.54 -31.90
CA PHE A 173 2.01 24.31 -32.44
C PHE A 173 1.65 24.97 -33.77
N ASN A 174 0.89 24.32 -34.65
CA ASN A 174 0.43 24.92 -35.90
C ASN A 174 -0.35 26.21 -35.65
N ASN A 175 -1.32 26.15 -34.74
CA ASN A 175 -2.13 27.29 -34.37
C ASN A 175 -1.34 28.36 -33.61
N LEU A 176 -0.37 27.98 -32.78
CA LEU A 176 0.50 28.93 -32.07
C LEU A 176 1.47 29.65 -33.02
N ILE A 177 1.98 28.98 -34.05
CA ILE A 177 2.99 29.50 -34.97
C ILE A 177 2.35 30.28 -36.12
N PHE A 178 1.29 29.75 -36.70
CA PHE A 178 0.65 30.26 -37.92
C PHE A 178 -0.73 30.88 -37.68
N ASN A 179 -1.02 31.32 -36.46
CA ASN A 179 -2.28 32.02 -36.16
C ASN A 179 -2.48 33.19 -37.13
N LYS A 180 -3.75 33.58 -37.38
CA LYS A 180 -4.15 34.61 -38.38
C LYS A 180 -3.62 36.04 -38.09
N SER A 181 -2.78 36.24 -37.07
CA SER A 181 -2.07 37.51 -36.86
C SER A 181 -0.94 37.68 -37.88
N LYS A 182 -0.84 38.86 -38.50
CA LYS A 182 0.20 39.17 -39.51
C LYS A 182 1.65 39.17 -38.97
N VAL A 183 1.84 38.94 -37.67
CA VAL A 183 3.15 39.04 -37.00
C VAL A 183 3.78 37.65 -36.90
N GLU A 184 5.01 37.53 -37.41
CA GLU A 184 5.81 36.31 -37.30
C GLU A 184 6.20 36.07 -35.83
N ILE A 185 5.72 34.96 -35.25
CA ILE A 185 6.06 34.55 -33.89
C ILE A 185 7.39 33.79 -33.90
N LYS A 186 8.45 34.43 -33.39
CA LYS A 186 9.79 33.82 -33.27
C LYS A 186 10.06 33.20 -31.90
N ASN A 187 9.31 33.60 -30.88
CA ASN A 187 9.53 33.19 -29.49
C ASN A 187 8.20 32.75 -28.86
N ILE A 188 8.18 31.56 -28.28
CA ILE A 188 7.05 31.02 -27.50
C ILE A 188 7.52 30.80 -26.06
N ILE A 189 6.70 31.17 -25.09
CA ILE A 189 7.02 31.07 -23.66
C ILE A 189 6.09 30.04 -23.00
N PHE A 190 6.69 29.09 -22.29
CA PHE A 190 5.99 28.08 -21.49
C PHE A 190 6.30 28.30 -20.01
N THR A 191 5.26 28.52 -19.21
CA THR A 191 5.40 28.79 -17.76
C THR A 191 5.31 27.54 -16.89
N LYS A 192 4.95 26.40 -17.45
CA LYS A 192 4.70 25.14 -16.73
C LYS A 192 5.45 23.92 -17.28
N ILE A 193 6.25 24.10 -18.32
CA ILE A 193 7.02 23.01 -18.95
C ILE A 193 8.50 23.39 -18.90
N ASN A 194 9.30 22.56 -18.23
CA ASN A 194 10.72 22.69 -18.03
C ASN A 194 11.50 22.18 -19.26
N SER A 195 12.78 22.51 -19.33
CA SER A 195 13.59 22.21 -20.51
C SER A 195 13.87 20.73 -20.71
N THR A 196 13.97 19.93 -19.64
CA THR A 196 14.15 18.47 -19.74
C THR A 196 12.94 17.83 -20.40
N VAL A 197 11.74 18.17 -19.95
CA VAL A 197 10.48 17.68 -20.53
C VAL A 197 10.30 18.19 -21.95
N MET A 198 10.58 19.48 -22.21
CA MET A 198 10.47 20.04 -23.55
C MET A 198 11.41 19.33 -24.54
N LYS A 199 12.63 18.96 -24.15
CA LYS A 199 13.53 18.16 -25.01
C LYS A 199 12.92 16.82 -25.39
N VAL A 200 12.26 16.13 -24.44
CA VAL A 200 11.55 14.87 -24.71
C VAL A 200 10.41 15.09 -25.70
N ILE A 201 9.61 16.14 -25.52
CA ILE A 201 8.53 16.50 -26.45
C ILE A 201 9.07 16.80 -27.85
N LEU A 202 10.15 17.58 -27.94
CA LEU A 202 10.79 17.88 -29.22
C LEU A 202 11.31 16.61 -29.90
N GLU A 203 11.97 15.71 -29.17
CA GLU A 203 12.43 14.44 -29.74
C GLU A 203 11.26 13.60 -30.28
N PHE A 204 10.16 13.52 -29.53
CA PHE A 204 8.96 12.82 -29.98
C PHE A 204 8.35 13.45 -31.23
N LEU A 205 8.23 14.78 -31.30
CA LEU A 205 7.69 15.47 -32.47
C LEU A 205 8.53 15.18 -33.72
N TYR A 206 9.85 15.17 -33.57
CA TYR A 206 10.78 14.93 -34.67
C TYR A 206 10.85 13.46 -35.10
N THR A 207 10.78 12.53 -34.15
CA THR A 207 11.16 11.13 -34.42
C THR A 207 10.05 10.11 -34.17
N SER A 208 8.92 10.52 -33.59
CA SER A 208 7.87 9.62 -33.04
C SER A 208 8.41 8.62 -32.02
N ASN A 209 9.60 8.89 -31.48
CA ASN A 209 10.32 8.03 -30.56
C ASN A 209 11.02 8.93 -29.54
N ILE A 210 11.36 8.40 -28.38
CA ILE A 210 12.06 9.13 -27.33
C ILE A 210 13.23 8.26 -26.91
N LYS A 211 14.44 8.82 -26.86
CA LYS A 211 15.60 8.11 -26.34
C LYS A 211 15.58 8.11 -24.81
N LYS A 212 16.41 7.26 -24.21
CA LYS A 212 16.55 7.21 -22.76
C LYS A 212 16.91 8.60 -22.22
N VAL A 213 16.02 9.17 -21.42
CA VAL A 213 16.23 10.40 -20.64
C VAL A 213 16.03 10.06 -19.18
N ASP A 214 16.90 10.58 -18.32
CA ASP A 214 16.75 10.42 -16.89
C ASP A 214 15.69 11.40 -16.39
N LEU A 215 14.50 10.89 -16.08
CA LEU A 215 13.35 11.67 -15.63
C LEU A 215 13.14 11.48 -14.14
N THR A 216 12.82 12.58 -13.44
CA THR A 216 12.26 12.50 -12.10
C THR A 216 10.77 12.14 -12.15
N VAL A 217 10.18 11.74 -11.01
CA VAL A 217 8.72 11.54 -10.89
C VAL A 217 7.94 12.80 -11.31
N LYS A 218 8.47 13.99 -10.98
CA LYS A 218 7.89 15.27 -11.39
C LYS A 218 7.94 15.44 -12.91
N ASP A 219 9.11 15.26 -13.51
CA ASP A 219 9.29 15.40 -14.97
C ASP A 219 8.39 14.42 -15.73
N PHE A 220 8.20 13.21 -15.20
CA PHE A 220 7.34 12.21 -15.80
C PHE A 220 5.86 12.64 -15.84
N ILE A 221 5.31 13.19 -14.75
CA ILE A 221 3.95 13.74 -14.74
C ILE A 221 3.86 15.00 -15.63
N GLU A 222 4.89 15.85 -15.60
CA GLU A 222 4.95 17.05 -16.41
C GLU A 222 5.01 16.73 -17.91
N MET A 223 5.67 15.62 -18.29
CA MET A 223 5.65 15.09 -19.64
C MET A 223 4.24 14.68 -20.09
N TYR A 224 3.46 14.03 -19.23
CA TYR A 224 2.05 13.75 -19.51
C TYR A 224 1.23 15.06 -19.67
N TYR A 225 1.49 16.05 -18.81
CA TYR A 225 0.88 17.38 -18.92
C TYR A 225 1.22 18.05 -20.26
N ALA A 226 2.49 18.05 -20.66
CA ALA A 226 2.95 18.62 -21.92
C ALA A 226 2.33 17.88 -23.12
N ALA A 227 2.29 16.54 -23.10
CA ALA A 227 1.65 15.75 -24.14
C ALA A 227 0.16 16.09 -24.28
N ASN A 228 -0.55 16.33 -23.17
CA ASN A 228 -1.93 16.81 -23.19
C ASN A 228 -2.05 18.25 -23.74
N CYS A 229 -1.19 19.18 -23.30
CA CYS A 229 -1.16 20.56 -23.78
C CYS A 229 -0.94 20.65 -25.29
N PHE A 230 -0.10 19.78 -25.86
CA PHE A 230 0.22 19.75 -27.28
C PHE A 230 -0.64 18.77 -28.09
N LYS A 231 -1.65 18.15 -27.46
CA LYS A 231 -2.56 17.15 -28.06
C LYS A 231 -1.84 15.96 -28.71
N LEU A 232 -0.76 15.48 -28.08
CA LEU A 232 0.03 14.34 -28.54
C LEU A 232 -0.57 13.04 -28.01
N ASN A 233 -1.66 12.59 -28.64
CA ASN A 233 -2.47 11.47 -28.15
C ASN A 233 -1.70 10.14 -28.07
N GLU A 234 -0.85 9.84 -29.05
CA GLU A 234 -0.04 8.61 -29.02
C GLU A 234 0.96 8.62 -27.85
N LEU A 235 1.65 9.75 -27.62
CA LEU A 235 2.54 9.88 -26.47
C LEU A 235 1.78 9.77 -25.13
N GLN A 236 0.57 10.32 -25.03
CA GLN A 236 -0.27 10.14 -23.83
C GLN A 236 -0.60 8.67 -23.57
N LYS A 237 -0.91 7.89 -24.62
CA LYS A 237 -1.18 6.45 -24.50
C LYS A 237 0.06 5.70 -24.02
N ASP A 238 1.23 5.97 -24.61
CA ASP A 238 2.50 5.35 -24.24
C ASP A 238 2.84 5.60 -22.77
N ILE A 239 2.64 6.84 -22.30
CA ILE A 239 2.87 7.21 -20.90
C ILE A 239 1.90 6.48 -19.96
N ILE A 240 0.61 6.38 -20.30
CA ILE A 240 -0.38 5.66 -19.50
C ILE A 240 -0.06 4.16 -19.44
N GLU A 241 0.30 3.55 -20.56
CA GLU A 241 0.66 2.13 -20.61
C GLU A 241 1.89 1.82 -19.76
N PHE A 242 2.93 2.66 -19.87
CA PHE A 242 4.10 2.53 -19.01
C PHE A 242 3.78 2.74 -17.54
N THR A 243 2.91 3.71 -17.22
CA THR A 243 2.45 3.93 -15.84
C THR A 243 1.77 2.67 -15.29
N LYS A 244 0.90 2.02 -16.06
CA LYS A 244 0.28 0.74 -15.64
C LYS A 244 1.34 -0.31 -15.34
N LYS A 245 2.34 -0.45 -16.21
CA LYS A 245 3.41 -1.43 -16.05
C LYS A 245 4.22 -1.20 -14.77
N ILE A 246 4.71 0.02 -14.54
CA ILE A 246 5.53 0.32 -13.36
C ILE A 246 4.75 0.26 -12.06
N LEU A 247 3.43 0.51 -12.09
CA LEU A 247 2.58 0.37 -10.92
C LEU A 247 2.32 -1.10 -10.57
N ASN A 248 2.17 -1.97 -11.58
CA ASN A 248 2.03 -3.41 -11.36
C ASN A 248 3.34 -4.04 -10.82
N ASP A 249 4.49 -3.55 -11.28
CA ASP A 249 5.81 -4.08 -10.90
C ASP A 249 6.45 -3.39 -9.68
N GLY A 250 5.95 -2.21 -9.29
CA GLY A 250 6.60 -1.26 -8.39
C GLY A 250 6.16 -1.30 -6.92
N ASP A 251 6.77 -0.44 -6.10
CA ASP A 251 6.39 -0.22 -4.70
C ASP A 251 5.02 0.48 -4.63
N LYS A 252 4.19 0.09 -3.67
CA LYS A 252 2.90 0.71 -3.34
C LYS A 252 3.03 2.23 -3.12
N ASP A 253 4.20 2.68 -2.65
CA ASP A 253 4.48 4.11 -2.45
C ASP A 253 4.65 4.90 -3.76
N LEU A 254 5.04 4.26 -4.88
CA LEU A 254 5.22 4.95 -6.16
C LEU A 254 3.93 5.59 -6.67
N GLY A 255 2.80 4.89 -6.53
CA GLY A 255 1.49 5.43 -6.92
C GLY A 255 1.09 6.65 -6.09
N LYS A 256 1.47 6.68 -4.81
CA LYS A 256 1.26 7.83 -3.93
C LYS A 256 2.13 9.02 -4.35
N GLN A 257 3.41 8.79 -4.68
CA GLN A 257 4.32 9.82 -5.20
C GLN A 257 3.79 10.42 -6.50
N LEU A 258 3.38 9.57 -7.44
CA LEU A 258 2.82 10.00 -8.73
C LEU A 258 1.54 10.81 -8.54
N LEU A 259 0.63 10.39 -7.67
CA LEU A 259 -0.60 11.12 -7.40
C LEU A 259 -0.32 12.48 -6.73
N SER A 260 0.65 12.54 -5.81
CA SER A 260 1.15 13.79 -5.21
C SER A 260 1.68 14.77 -6.26
N GLN A 261 2.51 14.30 -7.18
CA GLN A 261 3.05 15.14 -8.25
C GLN A 261 1.97 15.52 -9.28
N TYR A 262 1.03 14.62 -9.56
CA TYR A 262 -0.10 14.88 -10.45
C TYR A 262 -0.90 16.11 -10.01
N VAL A 263 -1.29 16.19 -8.74
CA VAL A 263 -2.12 17.31 -8.24
C VAL A 263 -1.36 18.62 -8.05
N GLU A 264 -0.03 18.60 -8.09
CA GLU A 264 0.79 19.82 -8.11
C GLU A 264 0.80 20.46 -9.50
N ILE A 265 0.78 19.64 -10.56
CA ILE A 265 0.82 20.09 -11.96
C ILE A 265 -0.58 20.33 -12.51
N PHE A 266 -1.52 19.43 -12.22
CA PHE A 266 -2.91 19.49 -12.66
C PHE A 266 -3.83 20.11 -11.61
N THR A 267 -4.90 20.77 -12.07
CA THR A 267 -5.92 21.26 -11.13
C THR A 267 -6.73 20.09 -10.54
N ILE A 268 -7.18 20.22 -9.29
CA ILE A 268 -8.07 19.26 -8.58
C ILE A 268 -9.38 19.01 -9.36
N LYS A 269 -9.78 19.91 -10.27
CA LYS A 269 -10.95 19.72 -11.15
C LYS A 269 -10.69 18.74 -12.29
N SER A 270 -9.44 18.59 -12.73
CA SER A 270 -9.09 17.70 -13.83
C SER A 270 -9.41 16.24 -13.46
N TYR A 271 -9.95 15.50 -14.42
CA TYR A 271 -10.13 14.05 -14.33
C TYR A 271 -9.89 13.47 -15.72
N ASN A 272 -8.84 12.65 -15.86
CA ASN A 272 -8.41 12.06 -17.12
C ASN A 272 -7.92 10.63 -16.90
N GLY A 273 -7.45 9.96 -17.98
CA GLY A 273 -7.00 8.59 -17.92
C GLY A 273 -5.87 8.36 -16.89
N MET A 274 -4.92 9.29 -16.79
CA MET A 274 -3.84 9.22 -15.81
C MET A 274 -4.33 9.39 -14.38
N SER A 275 -5.17 10.39 -14.11
CA SER A 275 -5.68 10.61 -12.74
C SER A 275 -6.54 9.46 -12.25
N LYS A 276 -7.39 8.89 -13.12
CA LYS A 276 -8.18 7.70 -12.81
C LYS A 276 -7.27 6.52 -12.47
N LEU A 277 -6.26 6.26 -13.30
CA LEU A 277 -5.29 5.19 -13.07
C LEU A 277 -4.59 5.32 -11.70
N LEU A 278 -4.13 6.52 -11.35
CA LEU A 278 -3.43 6.77 -10.09
C LEU A 278 -4.38 6.67 -8.88
N ILE A 279 -5.60 7.19 -8.99
CA ILE A 279 -6.63 7.05 -7.94
C ILE A 279 -6.95 5.58 -7.71
N ASP A 280 -7.28 4.85 -8.78
CA ASP A 280 -7.65 3.43 -8.71
C ASP A 280 -6.50 2.61 -8.11
N PHE A 281 -5.25 2.94 -8.43
CA PHE A 281 -4.09 2.28 -7.84
C PHE A 281 -3.96 2.57 -6.34
N VAL A 282 -4.00 3.84 -5.92
CA VAL A 282 -3.85 4.21 -4.50
C VAL A 282 -5.01 3.68 -3.65
N ALA A 283 -6.25 3.78 -4.16
CA ALA A 283 -7.47 3.28 -3.51
C ALA A 283 -7.43 1.78 -3.22
N LYS A 284 -6.77 1.01 -4.09
CA LYS A 284 -6.60 -0.43 -3.89
C LYS A 284 -5.82 -0.76 -2.64
N PHE A 285 -4.93 0.09 -2.11
CA PHE A 285 -4.07 -0.24 -0.97
C PHE A 285 -4.56 0.40 0.33
N ASN A 286 -4.43 -0.33 1.44
CA ASN A 286 -4.78 0.20 2.76
C ASN A 286 -3.85 1.37 3.13
N LEU A 287 -4.44 2.52 3.44
CA LEU A 287 -3.73 3.73 3.79
C LEU A 287 -3.36 3.72 5.28
N ASN A 288 -2.14 3.31 5.57
CA ASN A 288 -1.58 3.34 6.92
C ASN A 288 -0.46 4.40 6.99
N PRO A 289 -0.57 5.40 7.88
CA PRO A 289 0.43 6.46 7.95
C PRO A 289 1.71 5.98 8.67
N LEU A 290 1.73 4.83 9.34
CA LEU A 290 2.87 4.39 10.17
C LEU A 290 4.19 4.11 9.41
N LYS A 291 4.19 4.15 8.06
CA LYS A 291 5.38 4.00 7.20
C LYS A 291 5.72 5.31 6.48
N ASP A 292 6.91 5.41 5.88
CA ASP A 292 7.28 6.52 4.98
C ASP A 292 6.17 6.68 3.92
N ASP A 293 5.38 7.73 4.04
CA ASP A 293 4.13 7.90 3.31
C ASP A 293 4.19 9.16 2.42
N SER A 294 4.39 8.93 1.12
CA SER A 294 4.63 9.97 0.14
C SER A 294 3.38 10.66 -0.41
N LEU A 295 2.18 10.23 0.00
CA LEU A 295 0.94 10.89 -0.43
C LEU A 295 0.92 12.32 0.14
N SER A 296 0.60 13.35 -0.62
CA SER A 296 0.49 14.72 -0.10
C SER A 296 -0.91 14.97 0.47
N LEU A 297 -1.11 16.03 1.28
CA LEU A 297 -2.46 16.41 1.73
C LEU A 297 -3.36 16.82 0.55
N LEU A 298 -2.78 17.45 -0.48
CA LEU A 298 -3.51 17.81 -1.69
C LEU A 298 -3.94 16.56 -2.47
N ALA A 299 -3.06 15.56 -2.58
CA ALA A 299 -3.38 14.30 -3.24
C ALA A 299 -4.41 13.49 -2.44
N LEU A 300 -4.32 13.51 -1.11
CA LEU A 300 -5.34 12.92 -0.25
C LEU A 300 -6.69 13.60 -0.46
N LYS A 301 -6.75 14.94 -0.47
CA LYS A 301 -7.98 15.69 -0.77
C LYS A 301 -8.56 15.29 -2.12
N TYR A 302 -7.70 15.20 -3.14
CA TYR A 302 -8.11 14.82 -4.48
C TYR A 302 -8.65 13.38 -4.51
N LEU A 303 -7.96 12.42 -3.89
CA LEU A 303 -8.43 11.04 -3.72
C LEU A 303 -9.81 11.00 -3.08
N LEU A 304 -9.98 11.62 -1.90
CA LEU A 304 -11.25 11.66 -1.17
C LEU A 304 -12.38 12.26 -1.99
N SER A 305 -12.11 13.35 -2.71
CA SER A 305 -13.10 14.03 -3.57
C SER A 305 -13.56 13.20 -4.76
N LYS A 306 -12.76 12.21 -5.18
CA LYS A 306 -13.04 11.37 -6.34
C LYS A 306 -13.53 9.98 -5.96
N THR A 307 -13.54 9.61 -4.67
CA THR A 307 -13.87 8.24 -4.23
C THR A 307 -15.06 8.12 -3.28
N LEU A 308 -15.81 9.19 -3.02
CA LEU A 308 -16.95 9.14 -2.08
C LEU A 308 -18.03 8.13 -2.51
N ASP A 309 -18.49 8.23 -3.76
CA ASP A 309 -19.63 7.44 -4.29
C ASP A 309 -19.25 6.56 -5.49
N VAL A 310 -17.97 6.19 -5.59
CA VAL A 310 -17.48 5.38 -6.71
C VAL A 310 -17.76 3.90 -6.51
N LYS A 311 -18.02 3.20 -7.61
CA LYS A 311 -18.12 1.73 -7.65
C LYS A 311 -16.78 1.05 -7.96
N VAL A 312 -15.68 1.66 -7.54
CA VAL A 312 -14.34 1.07 -7.73
C VAL A 312 -13.84 0.42 -6.43
N PRO A 313 -12.90 -0.54 -6.52
CA PRO A 313 -12.33 -1.17 -5.34
C PRO A 313 -11.63 -0.17 -4.41
N PHE A 314 -11.88 -0.27 -3.11
CA PHE A 314 -11.27 0.56 -2.08
C PHE A 314 -10.92 -0.29 -0.85
N ALA A 315 -9.70 -0.12 -0.31
CA ALA A 315 -9.18 -0.98 0.76
C ALA A 315 -9.28 -0.38 2.17
N THR A 316 -9.43 0.93 2.29
CA THR A 316 -9.38 1.61 3.60
C THR A 316 -10.81 1.91 4.07
N THR A 317 -11.20 1.41 5.25
CA THR A 317 -12.50 1.77 5.86
C THR A 317 -12.59 3.27 6.13
N GLU A 318 -13.82 3.79 6.20
CA GLU A 318 -14.06 5.23 6.38
C GLU A 318 -13.40 5.78 7.65
N PHE A 319 -13.50 5.04 8.75
CA PHE A 319 -12.89 5.43 10.02
C PHE A 319 -11.36 5.42 9.96
N GLU A 320 -10.76 4.38 9.37
CA GLU A 320 -9.30 4.32 9.21
C GLU A 320 -8.78 5.40 8.25
N LEU A 321 -9.60 5.82 7.28
CA LEU A 321 -9.28 6.93 6.37
C LEU A 321 -9.28 8.29 7.09
N PHE A 322 -10.26 8.51 7.99
CA PHE A 322 -10.29 9.70 8.85
C PHE A 322 -9.09 9.73 9.80
N LYS A 323 -8.80 8.60 10.43
CA LYS A 323 -7.63 8.41 11.30
C LYS A 323 -6.31 8.64 10.56
N TYR A 324 -6.15 8.07 9.36
CA TYR A 324 -4.99 8.30 8.49
C TYR A 324 -4.78 9.79 8.23
N THR A 325 -5.87 10.50 7.92
CA THR A 325 -5.88 11.93 7.65
C THR A 325 -5.42 12.74 8.87
N LEU A 326 -5.95 12.42 10.04
CA LEU A 326 -5.59 13.09 11.29
C LEU A 326 -4.11 12.88 11.64
N ILE A 327 -3.62 11.63 11.57
CA ILE A 327 -2.21 11.31 11.82
C ILE A 327 -1.30 12.08 10.85
N LYS A 328 -1.69 12.13 9.58
CA LYS A 328 -0.90 12.81 8.55
C LYS A 328 -0.78 14.30 8.80
N ILE A 329 -1.89 14.96 9.16
CA ILE A 329 -1.90 16.38 9.53
C ILE A 329 -1.04 16.62 10.77
N LYS A 330 -1.21 15.81 11.83
CA LYS A 330 -0.40 15.90 13.05
C LYS A 330 1.09 15.82 12.77
N ARG A 331 1.52 14.88 11.92
CA ARG A 331 2.93 14.76 11.52
C ARG A 331 3.47 15.99 10.80
N ILE A 332 2.66 16.62 9.95
CA ILE A 332 3.08 17.83 9.23
C ILE A 332 3.27 19.01 10.18
N ILE A 333 2.39 19.14 11.18
CA ILE A 333 2.39 20.28 12.12
C ILE A 333 3.41 20.07 13.23
N ILE A 334 3.34 18.95 13.93
CA ILE A 334 4.15 18.67 15.12
C ILE A 334 5.59 18.33 14.71
N LYS A 335 5.80 17.79 13.50
CA LYS A 335 7.10 17.31 13.00
C LYS A 335 7.76 16.23 13.89
N ASP A 336 7.04 15.71 14.89
CA ASP A 336 7.50 14.61 15.72
C ASP A 336 7.26 13.25 15.06
N TYR A 337 8.31 12.44 15.08
CA TYR A 337 8.32 11.08 14.54
C TYR A 337 7.67 10.05 15.49
N TYR A 338 7.35 10.45 16.71
CA TYR A 338 6.77 9.60 17.75
C TYR A 338 5.27 9.90 17.91
N LEU A 339 4.44 9.41 16.99
CA LEU A 339 3.06 9.08 17.35
C LEU A 339 3.04 7.61 17.80
N PRO A 340 2.86 7.30 19.11
CA PRO A 340 2.88 5.92 19.59
C PRO A 340 1.48 5.28 19.42
N ASN A 341 1.40 4.19 18.65
CA ASN A 341 0.27 3.24 18.59
C ASN A 341 -1.08 3.79 18.04
N GLN A 342 -1.96 2.87 17.62
CA GLN A 342 -3.22 3.15 16.91
C GLN A 342 -4.22 4.02 17.68
N ASP A 343 -4.22 4.00 19.02
CA ASP A 343 -5.18 4.74 19.85
C ASP A 343 -4.77 6.19 20.15
N SER A 344 -3.47 6.54 20.05
CA SER A 344 -3.02 7.92 20.32
C SER A 344 -3.38 8.92 19.22
N ALA A 345 -3.80 8.43 18.06
CA ALA A 345 -4.15 9.25 16.91
C ALA A 345 -5.19 10.32 17.25
N PHE A 346 -6.08 10.05 18.20
CA PHE A 346 -7.19 10.92 18.58
C PHE A 346 -6.90 11.76 19.84
N ILE A 347 -5.76 11.55 20.51
CA ILE A 347 -5.36 12.36 21.67
C ILE A 347 -4.99 13.76 21.18
N MET A 348 -5.65 14.78 21.72
CA MET A 348 -5.45 16.20 21.36
C MET A 348 -4.80 17.00 22.50
N ASP A 349 -3.99 16.32 23.32
CA ASP A 349 -3.28 16.88 24.47
C ASP A 349 -2.05 17.67 24.01
N TYR A 350 -2.30 18.71 23.22
CA TYR A 350 -1.30 19.64 22.70
C TYR A 350 -1.63 21.06 23.13
N GLU A 351 -0.66 21.96 22.97
CA GLU A 351 -0.90 23.39 23.16
C GLU A 351 -2.08 23.87 22.28
N PRO A 352 -2.92 24.80 22.77
CA PRO A 352 -4.12 25.25 22.05
C PRO A 352 -3.86 25.73 20.61
N ASN A 353 -2.69 26.32 20.36
CA ASN A 353 -2.31 26.78 19.02
C ASN A 353 -2.08 25.62 18.05
N ILE A 354 -1.44 24.54 18.52
CA ILE A 354 -1.22 23.31 17.73
C ILE A 354 -2.57 22.66 17.40
N VAL A 355 -3.48 22.58 18.38
CA VAL A 355 -4.84 22.06 18.17
C VAL A 355 -5.59 22.86 17.10
N LYS A 356 -5.53 24.20 17.18
CA LYS A 356 -6.13 25.09 16.17
C LYS A 356 -5.54 24.87 14.77
N ASP A 357 -4.23 24.69 14.67
CA ASP A 357 -3.57 24.42 13.39
C ASP A 357 -3.98 23.07 12.79
N ILE A 358 -4.12 22.04 13.63
CA ILE A 358 -4.63 20.73 13.20
C ILE A 358 -6.06 20.86 12.67
N GLN A 359 -6.94 21.54 13.42
CA GLN A 359 -8.33 21.76 13.01
C GLN A 359 -8.41 22.56 11.70
N LYS A 360 -7.57 23.59 11.54
CA LYS A 360 -7.49 24.42 10.33
C LYS A 360 -7.12 23.59 9.10
N GLN A 361 -6.14 22.70 9.22
CA GLN A 361 -5.73 21.81 8.12
C GLN A 361 -6.74 20.69 7.84
N LEU A 362 -7.46 20.22 8.86
CA LEU A 362 -8.48 19.18 8.72
C LEU A 362 -9.76 19.69 8.06
N LYS A 363 -10.18 20.92 8.38
CA LYS A 363 -11.41 21.56 7.87
C LYS A 363 -11.69 21.37 6.36
N PRO A 364 -10.74 21.60 5.43
CA PRO A 364 -10.99 21.42 3.99
C PRO A 364 -11.20 19.96 3.54
N LEU A 365 -10.96 18.97 4.42
CA LEU A 365 -11.10 17.55 4.13
C LEU A 365 -12.41 16.97 4.70
N LEU A 366 -12.97 17.58 5.76
CA LEU A 366 -14.21 17.15 6.43
C LEU A 366 -15.42 16.92 5.51
N PRO A 367 -15.67 17.73 4.46
CA PRO A 367 -16.79 17.49 3.55
C PRO A 367 -16.71 16.16 2.81
N TYR A 368 -15.51 15.60 2.68
CA TYR A 368 -15.31 14.36 1.95
C TYR A 368 -15.35 13.12 2.83
N PHE A 369 -15.68 13.22 4.13
CA PHE A 369 -15.90 12.07 5.02
C PHE A 369 -17.39 11.84 5.22
N ASP A 370 -17.79 10.57 5.18
CA ASP A 370 -19.17 10.14 5.36
C ASP A 370 -19.33 9.43 6.71
N LEU A 371 -19.87 10.15 7.70
CA LEU A 371 -20.05 9.62 9.05
C LEU A 371 -21.01 8.41 9.08
N HIS A 372 -21.91 8.26 8.10
CA HIS A 372 -22.78 7.10 7.98
C HIS A 372 -22.00 5.80 7.78
N ARG A 373 -20.80 5.88 7.16
CA ARG A 373 -19.91 4.74 6.93
C ARG A 373 -18.93 4.50 8.08
N MET A 374 -19.09 5.17 9.22
CA MET A 374 -18.30 4.91 10.42
C MET A 374 -19.08 4.05 11.43
N ASP A 375 -18.34 3.28 12.21
CA ASP A 375 -18.89 2.49 13.32
C ASP A 375 -19.37 3.43 14.44
N PHE A 376 -20.54 3.18 15.00
CA PHE A 376 -21.15 4.04 16.03
C PHE A 376 -20.22 4.27 17.22
N MET A 377 -19.59 3.19 17.71
CA MET A 377 -18.65 3.28 18.85
C MET A 377 -17.41 4.07 18.48
N CYS A 378 -16.96 3.97 17.22
CA CYS A 378 -15.85 4.78 16.72
C CYS A 378 -16.19 6.27 16.68
N ILE A 379 -17.40 6.65 16.24
CA ILE A 379 -17.81 8.06 16.20
C ILE A 379 -17.84 8.63 17.62
N MET A 380 -18.58 7.98 18.52
CA MET A 380 -18.79 8.44 19.90
C MET A 380 -17.48 8.52 20.68
N LYS A 381 -16.60 7.52 20.56
CA LYS A 381 -15.36 7.46 21.34
C LYS A 381 -14.24 8.36 20.80
N TYR A 382 -14.17 8.55 19.48
CA TYR A 382 -12.98 9.12 18.85
C TYR A 382 -13.24 10.33 17.95
N VAL A 383 -14.39 10.41 17.27
CA VAL A 383 -14.66 11.47 16.28
C VAL A 383 -15.39 12.65 16.90
N GLU A 384 -16.47 12.39 17.62
CA GLU A 384 -17.27 13.42 18.31
C GLU A 384 -16.43 14.25 19.30
N PRO A 385 -15.57 13.66 20.16
CA PRO A 385 -14.78 14.44 21.12
C PRO A 385 -13.81 15.45 20.49
N LEU A 386 -13.46 15.28 19.20
CA LEU A 386 -12.62 16.25 18.49
C LEU A 386 -13.35 17.56 18.20
N ASN A 387 -14.69 17.55 18.22
CA ASN A 387 -15.55 18.69 17.93
C ASN A 387 -15.21 19.38 16.59
N VAL A 388 -14.97 18.58 15.55
CA VAL A 388 -14.58 19.08 14.21
C VAL A 388 -15.73 19.04 13.20
N PHE A 389 -16.75 18.22 13.43
CA PHE A 389 -17.93 18.14 12.58
C PHE A 389 -19.07 18.98 13.16
N PRO A 390 -19.93 19.59 12.30
CA PRO A 390 -21.17 20.21 12.76
C PRO A 390 -22.05 19.20 13.50
N TYR A 391 -22.77 19.68 14.52
CA TYR A 391 -23.65 18.87 15.34
C TYR A 391 -24.72 18.14 14.49
N GLU A 392 -25.23 18.81 13.46
CA GLU A 392 -26.25 18.26 12.56
C GLU A 392 -25.76 17.01 11.83
N ARG A 393 -24.47 16.99 11.42
CA ARG A 393 -23.88 15.83 10.73
C ARG A 393 -23.69 14.64 11.66
N LEU A 394 -23.35 14.89 12.93
CA LEU A 394 -23.23 13.83 13.94
C LEU A 394 -24.62 13.27 14.29
N LEU A 395 -25.60 14.14 14.50
CA LEU A 395 -26.97 13.75 14.80
C LEU A 395 -27.61 12.94 13.67
N ASP A 396 -27.40 13.35 12.42
CA ASP A 396 -27.84 12.63 11.22
C ASP A 396 -27.22 11.22 11.17
N ALA A 397 -25.90 11.12 11.37
CA ALA A 397 -25.20 9.84 11.43
C ALA A 397 -25.74 8.93 12.53
N TYR A 398 -26.07 9.48 13.72
CA TYR A 398 -26.65 8.71 14.81
C TYR A 398 -28.07 8.23 14.52
N ARG A 399 -28.93 9.08 13.94
CA ARG A 399 -30.30 8.70 13.54
C ARG A 399 -30.28 7.56 12.53
N CYS A 400 -29.38 7.62 11.54
CA CYS A 400 -29.19 6.57 10.54
C CYS A 400 -28.80 5.20 11.15
N LYS A 401 -28.18 5.16 12.33
CA LYS A 401 -27.85 3.90 13.03
C LYS A 401 -29.03 3.30 13.79
N ILE A 402 -29.99 4.13 14.18
CA ILE A 402 -31.17 3.73 14.96
C ILE A 402 -32.32 3.31 14.04
N ASP A 403 -32.39 3.87 12.82
CA ASP A 403 -33.47 3.56 11.89
C ASP A 403 -33.37 2.12 11.35
N GLU A 404 -34.19 1.23 11.92
CA GLU A 404 -34.31 -0.18 11.52
C GLU A 404 -35.13 -0.36 10.22
N ASN A 405 -35.80 0.70 9.72
CA ASN A 405 -36.74 0.63 8.60
C ASN A 405 -36.16 1.09 7.25
N ILE A 406 -34.85 1.35 7.16
CA ILE A 406 -34.21 1.70 5.89
C ILE A 406 -34.33 0.51 4.93
N SER A 407 -34.81 0.78 3.72
CA SER A 407 -35.06 -0.24 2.69
C SER A 407 -33.78 -1.04 2.36
N ALA A 408 -33.94 -2.33 1.99
CA ALA A 408 -32.82 -3.21 1.62
C ALA A 408 -31.90 -2.61 0.54
N GLN A 409 -32.43 -1.74 -0.34
CA GLN A 409 -31.66 -1.09 -1.41
C GLN A 409 -30.77 0.07 -0.90
N GLU A 410 -31.19 0.81 0.12
CA GLU A 410 -30.40 1.86 0.79
C GLU A 410 -29.34 1.26 1.74
N ILE A 411 -29.64 0.09 2.33
CA ILE A 411 -28.70 -0.70 3.15
C ILE A 411 -27.46 -1.10 2.35
N ILE A 412 -27.57 -1.41 1.05
CA ILE A 412 -26.45 -1.94 0.22
C ILE A 412 -25.26 -0.98 0.15
N ASN A 413 -25.50 0.34 0.06
CA ASN A 413 -24.43 1.32 -0.13
C ASN A 413 -24.14 2.18 1.12
N ASN A 414 -25.13 2.45 1.97
CA ASN A 414 -24.98 3.38 3.11
C ASN A 414 -24.60 2.68 4.43
N SER A 415 -24.81 1.37 4.56
CA SER A 415 -24.51 0.65 5.81
C SER A 415 -23.06 0.14 5.90
N ARG A 416 -22.39 -0.03 4.75
CA ARG A 416 -21.01 -0.52 4.67
C ARG A 416 -20.06 0.48 5.30
N LEU A 417 -19.10 -0.03 6.08
CA LEU A 417 -18.06 0.80 6.70
C LEU A 417 -16.94 1.26 5.74
N ILE A 418 -17.11 1.08 4.43
CA ILE A 418 -16.09 1.33 3.41
C ILE A 418 -16.71 2.02 2.19
N ARG A 419 -15.88 2.76 1.46
CA ARG A 419 -16.24 3.35 0.16
C ARG A 419 -16.13 2.31 -0.94
N GLY A 420 -16.93 2.46 -1.99
CA GLY A 420 -16.89 1.58 -3.15
C GLY A 420 -16.97 0.09 -2.84
N VAL A 421 -16.23 -0.69 -3.63
CA VAL A 421 -16.23 -2.16 -3.52
C VAL A 421 -15.12 -2.61 -2.56
N PRO A 422 -15.41 -3.40 -1.52
CA PRO A 422 -14.39 -3.94 -0.64
C PRO A 422 -13.34 -4.72 -1.44
N ILE A 423 -12.06 -4.52 -1.10
CA ILE A 423 -10.96 -5.29 -1.67
C ILE A 423 -10.11 -5.89 -0.56
N PHE A 424 -9.87 -7.18 -0.69
CA PHE A 424 -9.16 -7.96 0.31
C PHE A 424 -7.80 -8.40 -0.23
N ARG A 425 -6.81 -8.52 0.65
CA ARG A 425 -5.53 -9.16 0.36
C ARG A 425 -5.20 -10.17 1.43
N TRP A 426 -4.43 -11.18 1.05
CA TRP A 426 -3.86 -12.11 2.02
C TRP A 426 -2.86 -11.38 2.93
N GLN A 427 -3.14 -11.42 4.24
CA GLN A 427 -2.27 -10.81 5.23
C GLN A 427 -1.31 -11.85 5.79
N ALA A 428 -0.03 -11.71 5.47
CA ALA A 428 1.01 -12.32 6.27
C ALA A 428 1.27 -11.42 7.49
N TYR A 429 0.78 -11.79 8.68
CA TYR A 429 1.29 -11.21 9.94
C TYR A 429 2.81 -11.45 9.98
N HIS A 430 3.59 -10.41 9.72
CA HIS A 430 5.03 -10.47 9.44
C HIS A 430 5.40 -11.33 8.21
N GLU A 431 5.37 -10.72 7.02
CA GLU A 431 5.73 -11.31 5.71
C GLU A 431 6.97 -12.22 5.77
N ARG A 432 8.06 -11.83 6.47
CA ARG A 432 9.27 -12.66 6.60
C ARG A 432 9.14 -13.85 7.56
N PHE A 433 8.34 -13.73 8.61
CA PHE A 433 8.18 -14.80 9.60
C PHE A 433 7.34 -15.94 9.03
N ILE A 434 6.34 -15.63 8.20
CA ILE A 434 5.41 -16.62 7.65
C ILE A 434 6.02 -17.41 6.48
N GLU A 435 6.76 -16.75 5.57
CA GLU A 435 7.43 -17.46 4.47
C GLU A 435 8.47 -18.46 5.02
N LEU A 436 9.27 -18.04 6.01
CA LEU A 436 10.34 -18.86 6.58
C LEU A 436 9.83 -19.97 7.50
N ASN A 437 8.75 -19.75 8.27
CA ASN A 437 8.28 -20.72 9.27
C ASN A 437 7.09 -21.58 8.82
N TYR A 438 6.27 -21.11 7.87
CA TYR A 438 4.99 -21.76 7.54
C TYR A 438 4.85 -22.14 6.06
N GLY A 439 5.72 -21.67 5.17
CA GLY A 439 5.76 -22.16 3.79
C GLY A 439 4.64 -21.66 2.89
N PHE A 440 3.99 -20.55 3.26
CA PHE A 440 3.15 -19.78 2.34
C PHE A 440 4.03 -18.88 1.48
N HIS A 441 3.61 -18.68 0.24
CA HIS A 441 4.10 -17.60 -0.59
C HIS A 441 2.91 -16.74 -1.01
N VAL A 442 2.98 -15.44 -0.72
CA VAL A 442 1.97 -14.45 -1.09
C VAL A 442 2.57 -13.55 -2.15
N SER A 443 1.84 -13.32 -3.24
CA SER A 443 2.30 -12.43 -4.32
C SER A 443 2.52 -11.01 -3.79
N LYS A 444 3.41 -10.24 -4.43
CA LYS A 444 3.77 -8.87 -4.01
C LYS A 444 2.56 -7.92 -3.90
N ASP A 445 1.55 -8.13 -4.74
CA ASP A 445 0.30 -7.37 -4.75
C ASP A 445 -0.67 -7.80 -3.63
N GLY A 446 -0.44 -8.95 -2.99
CA GLY A 446 -1.21 -9.54 -1.90
C GLY A 446 -2.45 -10.32 -2.34
N PHE A 447 -2.69 -10.50 -3.64
CA PHE A 447 -3.93 -11.12 -4.14
C PHE A 447 -3.83 -12.63 -4.31
N THR A 448 -2.62 -13.19 -4.42
CA THR A 448 -2.41 -14.61 -4.66
C THR A 448 -1.71 -15.26 -3.49
N VAL A 449 -2.16 -16.45 -3.08
CA VAL A 449 -1.53 -17.27 -2.05
C VAL A 449 -1.30 -18.68 -2.57
N GLU A 450 -0.11 -19.21 -2.31
CA GLU A 450 0.27 -20.61 -2.57
C GLU A 450 1.04 -21.20 -1.39
N VAL A 451 1.10 -22.52 -1.30
CA VAL A 451 1.90 -23.24 -0.30
C VAL A 451 2.99 -24.01 -1.02
N SER A 452 4.26 -23.67 -0.74
CA SER A 452 5.44 -24.13 -1.47
C SER A 452 6.34 -25.08 -0.69
N ASN A 453 6.18 -25.20 0.64
CA ASN A 453 7.07 -26.03 1.46
C ASN A 453 6.88 -27.53 1.19
N ILE A 454 8.01 -28.21 0.91
CA ILE A 454 8.11 -29.56 0.33
C ILE A 454 7.85 -30.68 1.34
N ASN A 455 7.99 -30.41 2.65
CA ASN A 455 8.02 -31.45 3.67
C ASN A 455 6.77 -31.53 4.57
N ASP A 456 5.73 -30.74 4.29
CA ASP A 456 4.53 -30.66 5.12
C ASP A 456 3.24 -30.61 4.28
N ASN A 457 2.53 -31.73 4.24
CA ASN A 457 1.24 -31.88 3.55
C ASN A 457 0.05 -31.46 4.46
N SER A 458 0.28 -30.76 5.58
CA SER A 458 -0.80 -30.19 6.40
C SER A 458 -1.62 -29.16 5.61
N ILE A 459 -2.89 -29.00 6.01
CA ILE A 459 -3.72 -27.90 5.53
C ILE A 459 -3.32 -26.66 6.30
N LYS A 460 -3.04 -25.57 5.59
CA LYS A 460 -2.66 -24.29 6.18
C LYS A 460 -3.70 -23.25 5.84
N SER A 461 -3.97 -22.35 6.77
CA SER A 461 -4.98 -21.32 6.58
C SER A 461 -4.36 -19.92 6.45
N MET A 462 -5.02 -19.07 5.68
CA MET A 462 -4.63 -17.68 5.45
C MET A 462 -5.88 -16.80 5.55
N ILE A 463 -5.75 -15.69 6.27
CA ILE A 463 -6.80 -14.69 6.43
C ILE A 463 -6.45 -13.43 5.63
N THR A 464 -7.44 -12.57 5.43
CA THR A 464 -7.23 -11.32 4.72
C THR A 464 -6.83 -10.15 5.63
N ASP A 465 -6.45 -9.02 5.04
CA ASP A 465 -6.01 -7.78 5.71
C ASP A 465 -7.13 -6.87 6.22
N MET A 466 -8.39 -7.30 6.06
CA MET A 466 -9.57 -6.53 6.46
C MET A 466 -10.57 -7.39 7.23
N ILE A 467 -11.00 -6.86 8.37
CA ILE A 467 -12.08 -7.42 9.19
C ILE A 467 -13.39 -6.78 8.73
N ILE A 468 -14.40 -7.61 8.50
CA ILE A 468 -15.76 -7.20 8.17
C ILE A 468 -16.56 -7.08 9.47
N LYS A 469 -17.14 -5.90 9.71
CA LYS A 469 -17.96 -5.56 10.88
C LYS A 469 -19.05 -4.57 10.49
N GLY A 470 -20.06 -4.42 11.33
CA GLY A 470 -21.22 -3.55 11.07
C GLY A 470 -22.32 -4.26 10.28
N LYS A 471 -23.26 -3.49 9.74
CA LYS A 471 -24.33 -3.97 8.84
C LYS A 471 -23.87 -3.88 7.38
N GLY A 472 -24.57 -4.58 6.48
CA GLY A 472 -24.37 -4.48 5.04
C GLY A 472 -23.99 -5.79 4.36
N ILE A 473 -24.07 -5.77 3.03
CA ILE A 473 -23.77 -6.92 2.17
C ILE A 473 -22.34 -6.81 1.67
N TYR A 474 -21.55 -7.89 1.71
CA TYR A 474 -20.16 -7.93 1.26
C TYR A 474 -19.99 -9.09 0.28
N GLU A 475 -19.35 -8.80 -0.85
CA GLU A 475 -19.12 -9.78 -1.91
C GLU A 475 -17.68 -9.67 -2.41
N TRP A 476 -17.06 -10.83 -2.62
CA TRP A 476 -15.74 -10.95 -3.24
C TRP A 476 -15.62 -12.31 -3.92
N ASP A 477 -14.68 -12.40 -4.85
CA ASP A 477 -14.42 -13.61 -5.60
C ASP A 477 -13.09 -14.24 -5.20
N ILE A 478 -13.04 -15.56 -5.22
CA ILE A 478 -11.84 -16.37 -5.10
C ILE A 478 -11.72 -17.25 -6.34
N VAL A 479 -10.60 -17.14 -7.05
CA VAL A 479 -10.28 -17.91 -8.24
C VAL A 479 -9.33 -19.04 -7.87
N ILE A 480 -9.67 -20.26 -8.27
CA ILE A 480 -8.81 -21.43 -8.10
C ILE A 480 -7.84 -21.50 -9.28
N GLU A 481 -6.63 -20.94 -9.11
CA GLU A 481 -5.62 -20.97 -10.16
C GLU A 481 -4.96 -22.35 -10.27
N LYS A 482 -4.77 -23.04 -9.14
CA LYS A 482 -4.34 -24.44 -9.08
C LYS A 482 -5.01 -25.16 -7.91
N LEU A 483 -5.42 -26.40 -8.13
CA LEU A 483 -6.09 -27.23 -7.14
C LEU A 483 -5.31 -28.51 -6.89
N HIS A 484 -4.81 -28.67 -5.67
CA HIS A 484 -4.21 -29.91 -5.22
C HIS A 484 -4.90 -30.43 -3.96
N LYS A 485 -5.53 -31.60 -4.08
CA LYS A 485 -6.35 -32.26 -3.05
C LYS A 485 -7.54 -31.40 -2.63
N THR A 486 -7.48 -30.84 -1.42
CA THR A 486 -8.62 -30.21 -0.76
C THR A 486 -8.28 -28.77 -0.42
N VAL A 487 -9.14 -27.85 -0.85
CA VAL A 487 -9.11 -26.45 -0.44
C VAL A 487 -10.42 -26.09 0.24
N TRP A 488 -10.36 -25.17 1.20
CA TRP A 488 -11.50 -24.61 1.91
C TRP A 488 -11.53 -23.11 1.71
N ILE A 489 -12.70 -22.56 1.39
CA ILE A 489 -12.90 -21.16 1.04
C ILE A 489 -14.09 -20.64 1.85
N GLY A 490 -13.94 -19.53 2.57
CA GLY A 490 -15.08 -18.92 3.23
C GLY A 490 -14.73 -17.89 4.30
N LEU A 491 -15.36 -18.04 5.46
CA LEU A 491 -15.41 -17.04 6.53
C LEU A 491 -14.90 -17.62 7.85
N CYS A 492 -14.29 -16.78 8.69
CA CYS A 492 -13.96 -17.13 10.07
C CYS A 492 -14.40 -16.05 11.06
N ASP A 493 -14.67 -16.47 12.28
CA ASP A 493 -14.98 -15.59 13.42
C ASP A 493 -13.69 -14.94 13.95
N TYR A 494 -13.56 -13.63 13.79
CA TYR A 494 -12.30 -12.93 14.06
C TYR A 494 -11.87 -13.04 15.53
N ASP A 495 -12.79 -12.85 16.47
CA ASP A 495 -12.43 -12.84 17.89
C ASP A 495 -11.89 -14.20 18.35
N LYS A 496 -12.42 -15.31 17.80
CA LYS A 496 -11.94 -16.67 18.07
C LYS A 496 -10.61 -17.00 17.40
N THR A 497 -10.31 -16.40 16.24
CA THR A 497 -9.01 -16.61 15.57
C THR A 497 -7.82 -16.06 16.35
N LEU A 498 -8.02 -14.99 17.13
CA LEU A 498 -6.96 -14.35 17.93
C LEU A 498 -6.63 -15.12 19.21
N GLU A 499 -7.63 -15.71 19.87
CA GLU A 499 -7.46 -16.38 21.16
C GLU A 499 -6.57 -17.63 21.07
N GLU A 500 -6.55 -18.31 19.93
CA GLU A 500 -5.90 -19.61 19.81
C GLU A 500 -4.44 -19.56 19.27
N ASN A 501 -3.90 -18.40 18.89
CA ASN A 501 -2.68 -18.29 18.06
C ASN A 501 -2.78 -19.05 16.71
N VAL A 502 -4.01 -19.23 16.21
CA VAL A 502 -4.36 -20.14 15.10
C VAL A 502 -4.42 -19.38 13.79
N ILE A 503 -3.26 -18.95 13.28
CA ILE A 503 -3.15 -18.66 11.84
C ILE A 503 -3.08 -19.98 11.06
N ILE A 504 -2.59 -21.05 11.69
CA ILE A 504 -2.13 -22.26 10.98
C ILE A 504 -3.19 -23.38 10.95
N TYR A 505 -4.10 -23.43 11.92
CA TYR A 505 -5.02 -24.56 12.16
C TYR A 505 -6.50 -24.16 12.32
N ILE A 506 -7.04 -23.30 11.44
CA ILE A 506 -8.47 -22.93 11.44
C ILE A 506 -9.39 -24.16 11.28
N GLN A 507 -8.81 -25.33 10.99
CA GLN A 507 -9.47 -26.64 11.02
C GLN A 507 -10.17 -26.96 12.35
N LYS A 508 -9.83 -26.32 13.48
CA LYS A 508 -10.63 -26.43 14.69
C LYS A 508 -11.88 -25.53 14.62
N TYR A 509 -12.85 -25.96 13.83
CA TYR A 509 -14.28 -25.80 14.08
C TYR A 509 -14.88 -24.37 14.15
N HIS A 510 -14.22 -23.30 13.70
CA HIS A 510 -14.75 -21.93 13.87
C HIS A 510 -15.03 -21.17 12.57
N GLY A 511 -14.89 -21.81 11.41
CA GLY A 511 -15.22 -21.21 10.10
C GLY A 511 -16.58 -21.63 9.52
N TRP A 512 -17.01 -20.89 8.50
CA TRP A 512 -18.07 -21.26 7.56
C TRP A 512 -17.42 -21.41 6.18
N LEU A 513 -17.21 -22.65 5.74
CA LEU A 513 -16.25 -22.96 4.67
C LEU A 513 -16.88 -23.83 3.59
N LEU A 514 -16.79 -23.41 2.33
CA LEU A 514 -17.01 -24.24 1.17
C LEU A 514 -15.75 -25.06 0.87
N CYS A 515 -15.89 -26.37 0.78
CA CYS A 515 -14.81 -27.29 0.48
C CYS A 515 -14.85 -27.71 -1.00
N SER A 516 -13.68 -27.99 -1.58
CA SER A 516 -13.58 -28.45 -2.96
C SER A 516 -14.26 -29.80 -3.25
N ASP A 517 -14.63 -30.56 -2.21
CA ASP A 517 -15.43 -31.78 -2.35
C ASP A 517 -16.93 -31.51 -2.62
N GLY A 518 -17.38 -30.26 -2.52
CA GLY A 518 -18.76 -29.82 -2.76
C GLY A 518 -19.63 -29.71 -1.51
N TYR A 519 -19.07 -29.86 -0.31
CA TYR A 519 -19.76 -29.60 0.95
C TYR A 519 -19.43 -28.21 1.51
N VAL A 520 -20.38 -27.65 2.26
CA VAL A 520 -20.12 -26.51 3.15
C VAL A 520 -20.06 -27.03 4.58
N TYR A 521 -19.10 -26.52 5.36
CA TYR A 521 -18.79 -26.94 6.71
C TYR A 521 -18.95 -25.78 7.70
N HIS A 522 -19.49 -26.11 8.88
CA HIS A 522 -19.42 -25.27 10.06
C HIS A 522 -19.30 -26.14 11.31
N LYS A 523 -18.28 -25.91 12.13
CA LYS A 523 -17.95 -26.80 13.26
C LYS A 523 -17.89 -28.26 12.77
N LYS A 524 -18.64 -29.16 13.43
CA LYS A 524 -18.72 -30.59 13.11
C LYS A 524 -19.83 -30.93 12.12
N ASP A 525 -20.57 -29.93 11.66
CA ASP A 525 -21.70 -30.08 10.76
C ASP A 525 -21.29 -29.81 9.30
N ARG A 526 -21.99 -30.45 8.36
CA ARG A 526 -21.76 -30.31 6.93
C ARG A 526 -23.06 -30.40 6.14
N LYS A 527 -23.15 -29.60 5.08
CA LYS A 527 -24.29 -29.59 4.15
C LYS A 527 -23.79 -29.83 2.74
N TRP A 528 -24.46 -30.74 2.02
CA TRP A 528 -24.16 -30.97 0.62
C TRP A 528 -24.60 -29.77 -0.21
N TYR A 529 -23.67 -29.15 -0.92
CA TYR A 529 -23.93 -28.04 -1.82
C TYR A 529 -23.91 -28.46 -3.29
N ASP A 530 -23.52 -29.69 -3.61
CA ASP A 530 -23.31 -30.16 -5.00
C ASP A 530 -22.38 -29.25 -5.81
N ALA A 531 -21.32 -28.82 -5.14
CA ALA A 531 -20.48 -27.68 -5.49
C ALA A 531 -19.01 -28.10 -5.69
N LYS A 532 -18.76 -29.23 -6.37
CA LYS A 532 -17.40 -29.72 -6.59
C LYS A 532 -16.57 -28.69 -7.34
N LEU A 533 -15.45 -28.29 -6.75
CA LEU A 533 -14.59 -27.25 -7.28
C LEU A 533 -13.46 -27.83 -8.13
N LYS A 534 -13.07 -27.12 -9.19
CA LYS A 534 -11.95 -27.44 -10.08
C LYS A 534 -11.11 -26.20 -10.38
N GLU A 535 -9.95 -26.43 -11.00
CA GLU A 535 -9.11 -25.34 -11.51
C GLU A 535 -9.88 -24.48 -12.52
N GLY A 536 -9.71 -23.17 -12.40
CA GLY A 536 -10.42 -22.17 -13.19
C GLY A 536 -11.77 -21.72 -12.63
N ASP A 537 -12.31 -22.39 -11.61
CA ASP A 537 -13.57 -21.96 -10.99
C ASP A 537 -13.41 -20.62 -10.26
N ILE A 538 -14.46 -19.80 -10.36
CA ILE A 538 -14.63 -18.54 -9.65
C ILE A 538 -15.71 -18.74 -8.59
N ILE A 539 -15.33 -18.60 -7.32
CA ILE A 539 -16.22 -18.72 -6.17
C ILE A 539 -16.53 -17.32 -5.67
N THR A 540 -17.78 -16.91 -5.75
CA THR A 540 -18.26 -15.65 -5.14
C THR A 540 -18.81 -15.96 -3.75
N ILE A 541 -18.32 -15.24 -2.75
CA ILE A 541 -18.83 -15.32 -1.38
C ILE A 541 -19.83 -14.19 -1.20
N HIS A 542 -21.08 -14.53 -0.82
CA HIS A 542 -22.12 -13.57 -0.52
C HIS A 542 -22.32 -13.51 0.99
N LEU A 543 -21.98 -12.39 1.61
CA LEU A 543 -22.08 -12.20 3.06
C LEU A 543 -23.08 -11.09 3.37
N ASP A 544 -24.16 -11.40 4.09
CA ASP A 544 -25.09 -10.41 4.61
C ASP A 544 -24.89 -10.24 6.11
N MET A 545 -24.21 -9.16 6.51
CA MET A 545 -23.97 -8.85 7.92
C MET A 545 -25.19 -8.25 8.61
N THR A 546 -26.21 -7.82 7.86
CA THR A 546 -27.49 -7.34 8.39
C THR A 546 -28.35 -8.53 8.81
N GLU A 547 -28.58 -9.47 7.89
CA GLU A 547 -29.37 -10.68 8.12
C GLU A 547 -28.60 -11.81 8.82
N LYS A 548 -27.28 -11.61 9.04
CA LYS A 548 -26.37 -12.62 9.60
C LYS A 548 -26.41 -13.94 8.81
N SER A 549 -26.38 -13.84 7.48
CA SER A 549 -26.45 -14.97 6.57
C SER A 549 -25.32 -14.96 5.54
N PHE A 550 -25.06 -16.09 4.91
CA PHE A 550 -24.09 -16.20 3.82
C PHE A 550 -24.49 -17.26 2.79
N ALA A 551 -23.96 -17.12 1.57
CA ALA A 551 -24.11 -18.07 0.47
C ALA A 551 -22.87 -18.06 -0.42
N PHE A 552 -22.81 -19.02 -1.34
CA PHE A 552 -21.75 -19.10 -2.33
C PHE A 552 -22.35 -19.13 -3.74
N SER A 553 -21.65 -18.54 -4.71
CA SER A 553 -21.86 -18.82 -6.12
C SER A 553 -20.61 -19.46 -6.71
N ILE A 554 -20.79 -20.37 -7.67
CA ILE A 554 -19.69 -20.95 -8.44
C ILE A 554 -19.95 -20.65 -9.91
N ASN A 555 -19.02 -19.95 -10.55
CA ASN A 555 -19.12 -19.53 -11.95
C ASN A 555 -20.49 -18.87 -12.26
N GLY A 556 -20.95 -18.00 -11.35
CA GLY A 556 -22.24 -17.29 -11.44
C GLY A 556 -23.47 -18.08 -11.00
N LYS A 557 -23.40 -19.39 -10.78
CA LYS A 557 -24.52 -20.18 -10.24
C LYS A 557 -24.60 -20.00 -8.72
N LYS A 558 -25.61 -19.27 -8.26
CA LYS A 558 -25.87 -19.04 -6.83
C LYS A 558 -26.48 -20.26 -6.15
N TYR A 559 -25.89 -20.66 -5.03
CA TYR A 559 -26.38 -21.73 -4.17
C TYR A 559 -27.27 -21.18 -3.05
N PRO A 560 -28.10 -22.02 -2.41
CA PRO A 560 -28.98 -21.60 -1.32
C PRO A 560 -28.22 -20.93 -0.17
N ILE A 561 -28.91 -20.03 0.52
CA ILE A 561 -28.41 -19.37 1.73
C ILE A 561 -28.30 -20.40 2.86
N VAL A 562 -27.20 -20.36 3.61
CA VAL A 562 -27.08 -21.13 4.87
C VAL A 562 -27.71 -20.31 6.00
N SER A 563 -29.02 -20.44 6.20
CA SER A 563 -29.73 -19.72 7.27
C SER A 563 -29.57 -20.36 8.67
N GLU A 564 -29.26 -21.65 8.72
CA GLU A 564 -29.16 -22.43 9.96
C GLU A 564 -27.93 -22.07 10.80
N TRP A 565 -26.85 -21.57 10.17
CA TRP A 565 -25.58 -21.27 10.83
C TRP A 565 -25.36 -19.76 10.92
N LYS A 566 -25.78 -19.16 12.03
CA LYS A 566 -25.63 -17.72 12.27
C LYS A 566 -24.16 -17.29 12.32
N ILE A 567 -23.81 -16.25 11.58
CA ILE A 567 -22.49 -15.60 11.62
C ILE A 567 -22.37 -14.62 12.79
N THR A 568 -21.14 -14.32 13.22
CA THR A 568 -20.86 -13.36 14.29
C THR A 568 -20.78 -11.90 13.79
N SER A 569 -20.52 -10.97 14.72
CA SER A 569 -20.43 -9.53 14.41
C SER A 569 -19.10 -9.10 13.79
N LYS A 570 -18.05 -9.93 13.89
CA LYS A 570 -16.74 -9.68 13.29
C LYS A 570 -16.29 -10.91 12.51
N ILE A 571 -16.27 -10.76 11.20
CA ILE A 571 -15.93 -11.84 10.26
C ILE A 571 -14.67 -11.46 9.50
N ILE A 572 -13.85 -12.46 9.18
CA ILE A 572 -12.69 -12.30 8.31
C ILE A 572 -12.73 -13.35 7.19
N PRO A 573 -12.54 -12.95 5.92
CA PRO A 573 -12.34 -13.90 4.84
C PRO A 573 -11.13 -14.80 5.09
N VAL A 574 -11.27 -16.07 4.75
CA VAL A 574 -10.25 -17.10 4.99
C VAL A 574 -10.21 -18.11 3.85
N VAL A 575 -9.01 -18.61 3.58
CA VAL A 575 -8.80 -19.81 2.77
C VAL A 575 -7.92 -20.80 3.52
N SER A 576 -8.14 -22.08 3.28
CA SER A 576 -7.24 -23.14 3.70
C SER A 576 -6.83 -23.98 2.49
N LEU A 577 -5.54 -24.22 2.34
CA LEU A 577 -4.97 -24.88 1.17
C LEU A 577 -3.82 -25.80 1.56
N ARG A 578 -3.62 -26.83 0.74
CA ARG A 578 -2.47 -27.73 0.82
C ARG A 578 -1.39 -27.33 -0.17
N GLN A 579 -0.18 -27.84 0.03
CA GLN A 579 0.94 -27.72 -0.90
C GLN A 579 0.49 -28.00 -2.34
N GLY A 580 0.89 -27.15 -3.29
CA GLY A 580 0.56 -27.28 -4.71
C GLY A 580 -0.75 -26.59 -5.13
N SER A 581 -1.60 -26.18 -4.18
CA SER A 581 -2.75 -25.33 -4.47
C SER A 581 -2.37 -23.86 -4.54
N ARG A 582 -3.06 -23.10 -5.39
CA ARG A 582 -2.85 -21.66 -5.58
C ARG A 582 -4.20 -20.98 -5.78
N LEU A 583 -4.46 -19.97 -4.96
CA LEU A 583 -5.74 -19.25 -4.93
C LEU A 583 -5.50 -17.75 -5.10
N ARG A 584 -6.39 -17.08 -5.84
CA ARG A 584 -6.39 -15.62 -6.00
C ARG A 584 -7.68 -15.03 -5.44
N ILE A 585 -7.58 -13.97 -4.65
CA ILE A 585 -8.73 -13.15 -4.22
C ILE A 585 -8.85 -11.91 -5.10
N GLN A 586 -10.07 -11.52 -5.45
CA GLN A 586 -10.35 -10.34 -6.25
C GLN A 586 -11.67 -9.67 -5.82
N PRO A 587 -11.83 -8.36 -6.03
CA PRO A 587 -13.09 -7.67 -5.73
C PRO A 587 -14.21 -8.21 -6.63
N HIS A 588 -15.40 -8.40 -6.06
CA HIS A 588 -16.58 -8.74 -6.86
C HIS A 588 -17.07 -7.46 -7.54
N LEU A 589 -16.87 -7.37 -8.85
CA LEU A 589 -17.40 -6.29 -9.66
C LEU A 589 -18.70 -6.80 -10.27
N ASN A 590 -19.84 -6.39 -9.74
CA ASN A 590 -21.11 -6.62 -10.41
C ASN A 590 -20.96 -6.04 -11.82
N GLU A 591 -21.11 -6.88 -12.85
CA GLU A 591 -21.37 -6.41 -14.20
C GLU A 591 -22.69 -5.64 -14.12
N LEU A 592 -22.59 -4.34 -13.85
CA LEU A 592 -23.70 -3.43 -14.03
C LEU A 592 -23.87 -3.30 -15.53
N SER A 593 -24.78 -4.13 -16.05
CA SER A 593 -25.54 -3.89 -17.27
C SER A 593 -26.02 -2.45 -17.34
#